data_AF-A0A0F6ND59-F1
#
_entry.id   AF-A0A0F6ND59-F1
#
_cell.length_a   1.000
_cell.length_b   1.000
_cell.length_c   1.000
_cell.angle_alpha   90.00
_cell.angle_beta   90.00
_cell.angle_gamma   90.00
#
_symmetry.space_group_name_H-M   'P 1'
#
loop_
_entity.id
_entity.type
_entity.pdbx_description
1 polymer ?
#
loop_
_entity_poly.entity_id
_entity_poly.type
_entity_poly.pdbx_seq_one_letter_code
_entity_poly.pdbx_strand_id
1 'polypeptide(L)'
;LLNIFLILLPAFGGFKAAQMLHLLLLRSIFGAPMRFSDTTPVGRILSRFSKDITVVEQYLPYIIINFLFLAYEVFATIVVISISTPISLAVIVPIAFVYYFAQRFYVATSRQLMRLESVSR
;
A
#
# COMPACT_ATOMS: atom_id res chain seq x y z
N LEU A 1 2.81 0.38 -23.88
CA LEU A 1 3.98 -0.29 -23.25
C LEU A 1 4.18 0.14 -21.80
N LEU A 2 4.43 1.42 -21.50
CA LEU A 2 4.59 1.93 -20.12
C LEU A 2 3.42 1.55 -19.19
N ASN A 3 2.20 1.76 -19.67
CA ASN A 3 0.97 1.49 -18.91
C ASN A 3 0.82 0.00 -18.54
N ILE A 4 1.17 -0.88 -19.46
CA ILE A 4 1.18 -2.34 -19.25
C ILE A 4 2.23 -2.70 -18.18
N PHE A 5 3.42 -2.11 -18.24
CA PHE A 5 4.48 -2.34 -17.26
C PHE A 5 4.11 -1.85 -15.86
N LEU A 6 3.48 -0.68 -15.75
CA LEU A 6 2.99 -0.11 -14.49
C LEU A 6 1.95 -0.99 -13.78
N ILE A 7 1.15 -1.74 -14.53
CA ILE A 7 0.14 -2.66 -13.98
C ILE A 7 0.75 -4.02 -13.67
N LEU A 8 1.51 -4.59 -14.62
CA LEU A 8 2.01 -5.95 -14.50
C LEU A 8 3.07 -6.08 -13.40
N LEU A 9 3.98 -5.12 -13.26
CA LEU A 9 5.04 -5.22 -12.25
C LEU A 9 4.51 -5.34 -10.81
N PRO A 10 3.63 -4.43 -10.32
CA PRO A 10 3.08 -4.56 -8.97
C PRO A 10 2.21 -5.81 -8.83
N ALA A 11 1.47 -6.21 -9.86
CA ALA A 11 0.64 -7.42 -9.82
C ALA A 11 1.49 -8.70 -9.67
N PHE A 12 2.53 -8.88 -10.50
CA PHE A 12 3.46 -10.00 -10.39
C PHE A 12 4.27 -9.93 -9.08
N GLY A 13 4.66 -8.74 -8.65
CA GLY A 13 5.34 -8.52 -7.38
C GLY A 13 4.49 -8.94 -6.18
N GLY A 14 3.21 -8.55 -6.16
CA GLY A 14 2.23 -8.93 -5.15
C GLY A 14 2.00 -10.44 -5.10
N PHE A 15 1.85 -11.08 -6.26
CA PHE A 15 1.72 -12.54 -6.35
C PHE A 15 2.95 -13.28 -5.80
N LYS A 16 4.16 -12.87 -6.19
CA LYS A 16 5.40 -13.47 -5.66
C LYS A 16 5.57 -13.22 -4.16
N ALA A 17 5.24 -12.02 -3.69
CA ALA A 17 5.29 -11.68 -2.27
C ALA A 17 4.31 -12.54 -1.45
N ALA A 18 3.08 -12.72 -1.95
CA ALA A 18 2.08 -13.58 -1.34
C ALA A 18 2.58 -15.04 -1.24
N GLN A 19 3.16 -15.59 -2.31
CA GLN A 19 3.73 -16.94 -2.30
C GLN A 19 4.88 -17.08 -1.30
N MET A 20 5.78 -16.09 -1.23
CA MET A 20 6.90 -16.12 -0.29
C MET A 20 6.44 -16.02 1.17
N LEU A 21 5.48 -15.15 1.46
CA LEU A 21 4.89 -15.01 2.79
C LEU A 21 4.13 -16.28 3.21
N HIS A 22 3.41 -16.91 2.29
CA HIS A 22 2.74 -18.18 2.52
C HIS A 22 3.72 -19.27 2.95
N LEU A 23 4.84 -19.42 2.23
CA LEU A 23 5.89 -20.40 2.56
C LEU A 23 6.59 -20.09 3.88
N LEU A 24 6.87 -18.82 4.16
CA LEU A 24 7.46 -18.37 5.43
C LEU A 24 6.55 -18.68 6.62
N LEU A 25 5.26 -18.36 6.50
CA LEU A 25 4.26 -18.65 7.53
C LEU A 25 4.12 -20.16 7.76
N LEU A 26 4.03 -20.94 6.67
CA LEU A 26 3.95 -22.39 6.75
C LEU A 26 5.15 -22.97 7.50
N ARG A 27 6.37 -22.58 7.12
CA ARG A 27 7.60 -23.02 7.79
C ARG A 27 7.65 -22.60 9.26
N SER A 28 7.18 -21.39 9.58
CA SER A 28 7.12 -20.90 10.96
C SER A 28 6.13 -21.69 11.81
N ILE A 29 5.00 -22.13 11.26
CA ILE A 29 4.00 -22.92 11.98
C ILE A 29 4.53 -24.34 12.24
N PHE A 30 5.15 -24.98 11.24
CA PHE A 30 5.75 -26.31 11.43
C PHE A 30 6.96 -26.32 12.37
N GLY A 31 7.69 -25.20 12.47
CA GLY A 31 8.80 -25.03 13.43
C GLY A 31 8.37 -24.56 14.81
N ALA A 32 7.08 -24.31 15.05
CA ALA A 32 6.58 -23.82 16.33
C ALA A 32 6.49 -24.94 17.38
N PRO A 33 6.72 -24.66 18.68
CA PRO A 33 6.58 -25.64 19.74
C PRO A 33 5.11 -26.10 19.84
N MET A 34 4.86 -27.36 20.24
CA MET A 34 3.50 -27.92 20.39
C MET A 34 2.55 -27.03 21.20
N ARG A 35 3.06 -26.33 22.23
CA ARG A 35 2.29 -25.37 23.03
C ARG A 35 1.61 -24.27 22.20
N PHE A 36 2.20 -23.85 21.09
CA PHE A 36 1.61 -22.86 20.18
C PHE A 36 0.37 -23.43 19.48
N SER A 37 0.48 -24.67 18.97
CA SER A 37 -0.62 -25.37 18.30
C SER A 37 -1.79 -25.70 19.24
N ASP A 38 -1.51 -25.94 20.53
CA ASP A 38 -2.53 -26.23 21.54
C ASP A 38 -3.26 -24.97 22.04
N THR A 39 -2.57 -23.82 22.05
CA THR A 39 -3.14 -22.55 22.56
C THR A 39 -3.80 -21.70 21.48
N THR A 40 -3.42 -21.87 20.21
CA THR A 40 -4.03 -21.13 19.10
C THR A 40 -5.00 -22.00 18.31
N PRO A 41 -6.30 -21.65 18.23
CA PRO A 41 -7.24 -22.44 17.46
C PRO A 41 -6.88 -22.39 15.98
N VAL A 42 -6.89 -23.54 15.31
CA VAL A 42 -6.57 -23.69 13.88
C VAL A 42 -7.36 -22.71 13.00
N GLY A 43 -8.61 -22.42 13.38
CA GLY A 43 -9.45 -21.43 12.69
C GLY A 43 -8.88 -20.00 12.69
N ARG A 44 -8.17 -19.58 13.74
CA ARG A 44 -7.51 -18.26 13.80
C ARG A 44 -6.30 -18.21 12.88
N ILE A 45 -5.53 -19.29 12.82
CA ILE A 45 -4.38 -19.42 11.91
C ILE A 45 -4.87 -19.37 10.46
N LEU A 46 -5.90 -20.14 10.13
CA LEU A 46 -6.48 -20.17 8.78
C LEU A 46 -7.07 -18.81 8.38
N SER A 47 -7.75 -18.13 9.31
CA SER A 47 -8.30 -16.79 9.07
C SER A 47 -7.21 -15.76 8.75
N ARG A 48 -6.09 -15.77 9.50
CA ARG A 48 -4.94 -14.90 9.20
C ARG A 48 -4.29 -15.25 7.87
N PHE A 49 -4.06 -16.53 7.64
CA PHE A 49 -3.45 -17.01 6.41
C PHE A 49 -4.26 -16.64 5.18
N SER A 50 -5.58 -16.86 5.19
CA SER A 50 -6.44 -16.51 4.07
C SER A 50 -6.58 -14.99 3.91
N LYS A 51 -6.87 -14.26 5.00
CA LYS A 51 -7.16 -12.82 4.93
C LYS A 51 -5.91 -11.99 4.63
N ASP A 52 -4.80 -12.25 5.32
CA ASP A 52 -3.59 -11.43 5.18
C ASP A 52 -2.90 -11.69 3.82
N ILE A 53 -2.93 -12.93 3.31
CA ILE A 53 -2.39 -13.25 1.98
C ILE A 53 -3.23 -12.59 0.88
N THR A 54 -4.57 -12.62 1.00
CA THR A 54 -5.46 -11.93 0.05
C THR A 54 -5.18 -10.42 0.00
N VAL A 55 -4.89 -9.80 1.14
CA VAL A 55 -4.51 -8.37 1.20
C VAL A 55 -3.21 -8.11 0.44
N VAL A 56 -2.19 -8.95 0.61
CA VAL A 56 -0.91 -8.78 -0.09
C VAL A 56 -1.02 -9.07 -1.58
N GLU A 57 -1.84 -10.03 -1.98
CA GLU A 57 -2.00 -10.42 -3.38
C GLU A 57 -2.85 -9.42 -4.18
N GLN A 58 -3.93 -8.90 -3.60
CA GLN A 58 -4.92 -8.13 -4.35
C GLN A 58 -4.94 -6.65 -3.96
N TYR A 59 -5.01 -6.35 -2.66
CA TYR A 59 -5.18 -4.97 -2.19
C TYR A 59 -3.89 -4.17 -2.30
N LEU A 60 -2.75 -4.74 -1.94
CA LEU A 60 -1.48 -4.02 -1.96
C LEU A 60 -1.07 -3.61 -3.39
N PRO A 61 -1.10 -4.50 -4.41
CA PRO A 61 -0.82 -4.11 -5.79
C PRO A 61 -1.83 -3.08 -6.31
N TYR A 62 -3.11 -3.23 -5.98
CA TYR A 62 -4.13 -2.26 -6.38
C TYR A 62 -3.82 -0.86 -5.86
N ILE A 63 -3.46 -0.71 -4.59
CA ILE A 63 -3.10 0.59 -4.00
C ILE A 63 -1.85 1.17 -4.69
N ILE A 64 -0.83 0.35 -4.93
CA ILE A 64 0.42 0.77 -5.59
C ILE A 64 0.13 1.25 -7.02
N ILE A 65 -0.67 0.51 -7.78
CA ILE A 65 -1.03 0.85 -9.16
C ILE A 65 -1.77 2.19 -9.19
N ASN A 66 -2.79 2.37 -8.34
CA ASN A 66 -3.52 3.64 -8.27
C ASN A 66 -2.62 4.81 -7.87
N PHE A 67 -1.74 4.62 -6.88
CA PHE A 67 -0.78 5.65 -6.48
C PHE A 67 0.16 6.06 -7.62
N LEU A 68 0.69 5.08 -8.36
CA LEU A 68 1.58 5.34 -9.51
C LEU A 68 0.83 6.07 -10.64
N PHE A 69 -0.42 5.69 -10.93
CA PHE A 69 -1.24 6.39 -11.92
C PHE A 69 -1.50 7.84 -11.53
N LEU A 70 -1.95 8.08 -10.30
CA LEU A 70 -2.20 9.45 -9.81
C LEU A 70 -0.93 10.30 -9.81
N ALA A 71 0.20 9.73 -9.39
CA ALA A 71 1.48 10.43 -9.39
C ALA A 71 1.92 10.79 -10.82
N TYR A 72 1.76 9.86 -11.77
CA TYR A 72 2.08 10.10 -13.17
C TYR A 72 1.16 11.16 -13.79
N GLU A 73 -0.14 11.11 -13.51
CA GLU A 73 -1.13 12.07 -13.99
C GLU A 73 -0.81 13.49 -13.49
N VAL A 74 -0.62 13.66 -12.17
CA VAL A 74 -0.26 14.96 -11.58
C VAL A 74 1.05 15.48 -12.17
N PHE A 75 2.06 14.63 -12.31
CA PHE A 75 3.34 15.03 -12.91
C PHE A 75 3.17 15.47 -14.36
N ALA A 76 2.43 14.71 -15.17
CA ALA A 76 2.16 15.05 -16.57
C ALA A 76 1.41 16.39 -16.69
N THR A 77 0.39 16.62 -15.85
CA THR A 77 -0.36 17.87 -15.81
C THR A 77 0.54 19.06 -15.46
N ILE A 78 1.43 18.92 -14.47
CA ILE A 78 2.38 19.98 -14.12
C ILE A 78 3.32 20.29 -15.29
N VAL A 79 3.84 19.27 -15.97
CA VAL A 79 4.74 19.45 -17.12
C VAL A 79 4.01 20.18 -18.26
N VAL A 80 2.80 19.76 -18.62
CA VAL A 80 2.00 20.39 -19.68
C VAL A 80 1.69 21.85 -19.36
N ILE A 81 1.27 22.14 -18.13
CA ILE A 81 0.99 23.51 -17.66
C ILE A 81 2.26 24.37 -17.69
N SER A 82 3.40 23.81 -17.28
CA SER A 82 4.69 24.53 -17.26
C SER A 82 5.16 24.91 -18.66
N ILE A 83 4.95 24.05 -19.66
CA ILE A 83 5.27 24.33 -21.06
C ILE A 83 4.30 25.36 -21.64
N SER A 84 3.00 25.23 -21.35
CA SER A 84 1.97 26.11 -21.90
C SER A 84 2.02 27.52 -21.31
N THR A 85 2.27 27.66 -20.01
CA THR A 85 2.27 28.94 -19.31
C THR A 85 3.27 28.92 -18.15
N PRO A 86 4.54 29.28 -18.38
CA PRO A 86 5.60 29.13 -17.37
C PRO A 86 5.39 29.99 -16.11
N ILE A 87 4.65 31.11 -16.22
CA ILE A 87 4.34 31.98 -15.06
C ILE A 87 3.48 31.26 -14.00
N SER A 88 2.71 30.24 -14.39
CA SER A 88 1.84 29.48 -13.49
C SER A 88 2.61 28.67 -12.43
N LEU A 89 3.89 28.35 -12.68
CA LEU A 89 4.76 27.69 -11.70
C LEU A 89 4.89 28.48 -10.40
N ALA A 90 4.88 29.82 -10.48
CA ALA A 90 4.93 30.69 -9.32
C ALA A 90 3.74 30.48 -8.37
N VAL A 91 2.59 30.04 -8.88
CA VAL A 91 1.38 29.73 -8.11
C VAL A 91 1.37 28.27 -7.64
N ILE A 92 1.90 27.34 -8.44
CA ILE A 92 1.98 25.91 -8.08
C ILE A 92 2.89 25.70 -6.87
N VAL A 93 4.03 26.39 -6.79
CA VAL A 93 5.00 26.25 -5.68
C VAL A 93 4.38 26.50 -4.29
N PRO A 94 3.70 27.63 -4.02
CA PRO A 94 3.09 27.86 -2.70
C PRO A 94 1.95 26.87 -2.42
N ILE A 95 1.17 26.46 -3.43
CA ILE A 95 0.12 25.44 -3.27
C ILE A 95 0.73 24.10 -2.87
N ALA A 96 1.79 23.66 -3.56
CA ALA A 96 2.50 22.42 -3.26
C ALA A 96 3.11 22.45 -1.85
N PHE A 97 3.63 23.59 -1.42
CA PHE A 97 4.12 23.79 -0.06
C PHE A 97 3.00 23.58 0.97
N VAL A 98 1.87 24.26 0.83
CA VAL A 98 0.71 24.09 1.74
C VAL A 98 0.22 22.64 1.72
N TYR A 99 0.12 22.02 0.54
CA TYR A 99 -0.31 20.64 0.39
C TYR A 99 0.64 19.66 1.10
N TYR A 100 1.95 19.90 1.07
CA TYR A 100 2.94 19.08 1.78
C TYR A 100 2.73 19.12 3.30
N PHE A 101 2.49 20.31 3.88
CA PHE A 101 2.15 20.41 5.32
C PHE A 101 0.84 19.69 5.63
N ALA A 102 -0.21 19.97 4.85
CA ALA A 102 -1.52 19.34 5.02
C ALA A 102 -1.42 17.81 4.93
N GLN A 103 -0.68 17.27 3.96
CA GLN A 103 -0.43 15.85 3.81
C GLN A 103 0.30 15.27 5.03
N ARG A 104 1.33 15.95 5.54
CA ARG A 104 2.06 15.50 6.74
C ARG A 104 1.14 15.40 7.96
N PHE A 105 0.29 16.40 8.18
CA PHE A 105 -0.70 16.38 9.26
C PHE A 105 -1.76 15.29 9.05
N TYR A 106 -2.33 15.21 7.84
CA TYR A 106 -3.34 14.22 7.50
C TYR A 106 -2.85 12.79 7.73
N VAL A 107 -1.65 12.46 7.26
CA VAL A 107 -1.09 11.11 7.43
C VAL A 107 -0.82 10.80 8.90
N ALA A 108 -0.35 11.78 9.69
CA ALA A 108 -0.17 11.58 11.13
C ALA A 108 -1.50 11.27 11.84
N THR A 109 -2.52 12.08 11.59
CA THR A 109 -3.86 11.92 12.17
C THR A 109 -4.53 10.63 11.70
N SER A 110 -4.46 10.32 10.40
CA SER A 110 -5.03 9.10 9.83
C SER A 110 -4.43 7.84 10.47
N ARG A 111 -3.10 7.79 10.68
CA ARG A 111 -2.47 6.66 11.39
C ARG A 111 -2.92 6.55 12.84
N GLN A 112 -3.13 7.67 13.53
CA GLN A 112 -3.64 7.67 14.90
C GLN A 112 -5.08 7.15 14.96
N LEU A 113 -5.93 7.56 14.02
CA LEU A 113 -7.30 7.07 13.89
C LEU A 113 -7.35 5.57 13.62
N MET A 114 -6.55 5.06 12.68
CA MET A 114 -6.48 3.62 12.41
C MET A 114 -6.02 2.80 13.63
N ARG A 115 -5.14 3.35 14.48
CA ARG A 115 -4.74 2.72 15.74
C ARG A 115 -5.90 2.68 16.74
N LEU A 116 -6.63 3.79 16.89
CA LEU A 116 -7.80 3.85 17.77
C LEU A 116 -8.88 2.85 17.33
N GLU A 117 -9.18 2.78 16.03
CA GLU A 117 -10.15 1.82 15.48
C GLU A 117 -9.76 0.37 15.82
N SER A 118 -8.46 0.05 15.76
CA SER A 118 -7.95 -1.29 16.06
C SER A 118 -8.01 -1.68 17.54
N VAL A 119 -8.10 -0.70 18.45
CA VAL A 119 -8.20 -0.93 19.90
C VAL A 119 -9.66 -0.98 20.36
N SER A 120 -10.56 -0.26 19.67
CA SER A 120 -12.00 -0.26 19.98
C SER A 120 -12.78 -1.45 19.39
N ARG A 121 -12.16 -2.24 18.50
CA ARG A 121 -12.74 -3.44 17.87
C ARG A 121 -12.26 -4.72 18.55
#